data_AF-A0A7X1Y3K4-F1
#
_entry.id   AF-A0A7X1Y3K4-F1
#
_cell.length_a   1.000
_cell.length_b   1.000
_cell.length_c   1.000
_cell.angle_alpha   90.00
_cell.angle_beta   90.00
_cell.angle_gamma   90.00
#
_symmetry.space_group_name_H-M   'P 1'
#
loop_
_entity.id
_entity.type
_entity.pdbx_description
1 polymer ?
#
loop_
_entity_poly.entity_id
_entity_poly.type
_entity_poly.pdbx_seq_one_letter_code
_entity_poly.pdbx_strand_id
1 'polypeptide(L)' 'LGLTQQAAAKRMGIPQPKVSGMMRGDFTNLSERKLMDCLNRLGYDIEIKVRPAAEPIGHLTLATA' A
#
# COMPACT_ATOMS: atom_id res chain seq x y z
N LEU A 1 -13.76 -4.27 1.91
CA LEU A 1 -13.66 -5.21 0.76
C LEU A 1 -13.83 -6.70 1.14
N GLY A 2 -13.49 -7.15 2.36
CA GLY A 2 -13.82 -8.51 2.83
C GLY A 2 -13.22 -9.65 1.99
N LEU A 3 -12.08 -9.41 1.33
CA LEU A 3 -11.48 -10.35 0.38
C LEU A 3 -10.66 -11.43 1.11
N THR A 4 -10.68 -12.65 0.58
CA THR A 4 -9.67 -13.65 0.92
C THR A 4 -8.30 -13.19 0.42
N GLN A 5 -7.21 -13.68 1.03
CA GLN A 5 -5.86 -13.33 0.59
C GLN A 5 -5.59 -13.68 -0.88
N GLN A 6 -6.17 -14.78 -1.40
CA GLN A 6 -6.06 -15.15 -2.81
C GLN A 6 -6.82 -14.17 -3.73
N ALA A 7 -8.03 -13.75 -3.34
CA ALA A 7 -8.79 -12.77 -4.11
C ALA A 7 -8.09 -11.40 -4.14
N ALA A 8 -7.53 -10.97 -3.01
CA ALA A 8 -6.71 -9.77 -2.93
C ALA A 8 -5.46 -9.87 -3.83
N ALA A 9 -4.74 -11.00 -3.77
CA ALA A 9 -3.57 -11.26 -4.60
C ALA A 9 -3.87 -11.16 -6.10
N LYS A 10 -4.97 -11.80 -6.54
CA LYS A 10 -5.42 -11.73 -7.94
C LYS A 10 -5.74 -10.28 -8.36
N ARG A 11 -6.45 -9.55 -7.52
CA ARG A 11 -6.84 -8.16 -7.80
C ARG A 11 -5.63 -7.22 -7.85
N MET A 12 -4.74 -7.31 -6.87
CA MET A 12 -3.48 -6.56 -6.76
C MET A 12 -2.43 -6.99 -7.80
N GLY A 13 -2.58 -8.18 -8.40
CA GLY A 13 -1.63 -8.78 -9.34
C GLY A 13 -0.25 -9.03 -8.73
N ILE A 14 -0.25 -9.52 -7.48
CA ILE A 14 0.94 -9.98 -6.78
C ILE A 14 0.70 -11.41 -6.26
N PRO A 15 1.75 -12.20 -5.98
CA PRO A 15 1.57 -13.54 -5.42
C PRO A 15 0.86 -13.50 -4.05
N GLN A 16 0.03 -14.50 -3.76
CA GLN A 16 -0.64 -14.59 -2.45
C GLN A 16 0.33 -14.64 -1.25
N PRO A 17 1.51 -15.29 -1.32
CA PRO A 17 2.49 -15.21 -0.24
C PRO A 17 2.92 -13.77 0.08
N LYS A 18 2.99 -12.90 -0.92
CA LYS A 18 3.30 -11.47 -0.74
C LYS A 18 2.19 -10.75 0.03
N VAL A 19 0.93 -11.02 -0.29
CA VAL A 19 -0.23 -10.50 0.46
C VAL A 19 -0.20 -11.00 1.91
N SER A 20 0.08 -12.28 2.11
CA SER A 20 0.19 -12.84 3.46
C SER A 20 1.32 -12.19 4.26
N GLY A 21 2.46 -11.89 3.63
CA GLY A 21 3.56 -11.15 4.26
C GLY A 21 3.10 -9.75 4.70
N MET A 22 2.49 -8.99 3.79
CA MET A 22 1.98 -7.64 4.09
C MET A 22 0.98 -7.64 5.26
N MET A 23 0.07 -8.62 5.31
CA MET A 23 -0.89 -8.77 6.42
C MET A 23 -0.24 -9.09 7.77
N ARG A 24 1.01 -9.57 7.77
CA ARG A 24 1.82 -9.82 8.98
C ARG A 24 2.81 -8.68 9.26
N GLY A 25 2.72 -7.57 8.51
CA GLY A 25 3.64 -6.43 8.63
C GLY A 25 4.95 -6.60 7.85
N ASP A 26 5.09 -7.64 7.03
CA ASP A 26 6.26 -7.82 6.17
C ASP A 26 6.07 -7.09 4.83
N PHE A 27 6.76 -5.95 4.72
CA PHE A 27 6.85 -5.14 3.50
C PHE A 27 8.22 -5.26 2.83
N THR A 28 9.08 -6.19 3.25
CA THR A 28 10.39 -6.39 2.61
C THR A 28 10.20 -6.68 1.12
N ASN A 29 11.06 -6.12 0.28
CA ASN A 29 10.97 -6.23 -1.19
C ASN A 29 9.64 -5.71 -1.78
N LEU A 30 8.89 -4.84 -1.09
CA LEU A 30 7.76 -4.10 -1.66
C LEU A 30 8.14 -2.63 -1.69
N SER A 31 8.24 -2.03 -2.87
CA SER A 31 8.45 -0.59 -2.98
C SER A 31 7.16 0.17 -2.67
N GLU A 32 7.29 1.41 -2.21
CA GLU A 32 6.14 2.32 -2.01
C GLU A 32 5.30 2.45 -3.29
N ARG A 33 5.96 2.55 -4.45
CA ARG A 33 5.27 2.58 -5.75
C ARG A 33 4.42 1.34 -6.00
N LYS A 34 4.93 0.15 -5.61
CA LYS A 34 4.17 -1.09 -5.76
C LYS A 34 3.03 -1.20 -4.77
N LEU A 35 3.20 -0.67 -3.56
CA LEU A 35 2.10 -0.53 -2.59
C LEU A 35 0.99 0.36 -3.14
N MET A 36 1.34 1.52 -3.70
CA MET A 36 0.39 2.44 -4.35
C MET A 36 -0.35 1.77 -5.52
N ASP A 37 0.36 1.06 -6.41
CA ASP A 37 -0.24 0.27 -7.49
C ASP A 37 -1.24 -0.76 -6.96
N CYS A 38 -0.91 -1.45 -5.86
CA CYS A 38 -1.81 -2.41 -5.24
C CYS A 38 -3.09 -1.75 -4.70
N LEU A 39 -2.99 -0.58 -4.05
CA LEU A 39 -4.14 0.17 -3.54
C LEU A 39 -5.05 0.65 -4.69
N ASN A 40 -4.48 1.18 -5.77
CA ASN A 40 -5.22 1.56 -6.98
C ASN A 40 -6.00 0.38 -7.55
N ARG A 41 -5.37 -0.79 -7.65
CA ARG A 41 -6.02 -2.02 -8.15
C ARG A 41 -7.12 -2.53 -7.22
N LEU A 42 -7.04 -2.23 -5.92
CA LEU A 42 -8.11 -2.49 -4.96
C LEU A 42 -9.27 -1.49 -5.07
N GLY A 43 -9.13 -0.43 -5.87
CA GLY A 43 -10.16 0.58 -6.14
C GLY A 43 -10.08 1.80 -5.23
N TYR A 44 -8.91 2.06 -4.62
CA TYR A 44 -8.67 3.29 -3.88
C TYR A 44 -7.99 4.32 -4.79
N ASP A 45 -8.46 5.56 -4.75
CA ASP A 45 -7.71 6.68 -5.31
C ASP A 45 -6.62 7.13 -4.33
N ILE A 46 -5.48 7.55 -4.85
CA ILE A 46 -4.36 8.05 -4.05
C ILE A 46 -4.17 9.53 -4.35
N GLU A 47 -4.36 10.36 -3.32
CA GLU A 47 -4.05 11.78 -3.35
C GLU A 47 -2.75 12.05 -2.57
N ILE A 48 -1.78 12.71 -3.21
CA ILE A 48 -0.52 13.11 -2.55
C ILE A 48 -0.61 14.60 -2.22
N LYS A 49 -0.70 14.90 -0.91
CA LYS A 49 -0.65 16.27 -0.39
C LYS A 49 0.74 16.58 0.14
N VAL A 50 1.36 17.63 -0.37
CA VAL A 50 2.68 18.09 0.07
C VAL A 50 2.52 19.34 0.94
N ARG A 51 3.18 19.35 2.09
CA ARG A 51 3.22 20.49 3.02
C ARG A 51 4.64 20.71 3.53
N PRO A 52 5.00 21.94 3.95
CA PRO A 52 6.27 22.19 4.60
C PRO A 52 6.46 21.29 5.83
N ALA A 53 7.66 20.73 5.97
CA ALA A 53 8.04 19.98 7.16
C ALA A 53 8.45 20.94 8.29
N ALA A 54 8.15 20.59 9.53
CA ALA A 54 8.64 21.32 10.71
C ALA A 54 10.10 20.98 11.03
N GLU A 55 10.54 19.80 10.62
CA GLU A 55 11.90 19.30 10.75
C GLU A 55 12.65 19.41 9.41
N PRO A 56 14.00 19.35 9.41
CA PRO A 56 14.79 19.40 8.17
C PRO A 56 14.43 18.31 7.15
N ILE A 57 13.92 17.16 7.62
CA ILE A 57 13.48 16.04 6.78
C ILE A 57 12.00 15.78 7.04
N GLY A 58 11.20 15.80 5.97
CA GLY A 58 9.78 15.49 6.01
C GLY A 58 9.50 14.00 6.15
N HIS A 59 8.24 13.67 6.43
CA HIS A 59 7.79 12.28 6.58
C HIS A 59 6.68 11.97 5.60
N LEU A 60 6.71 10.77 5.01
CA LEU A 60 5.58 10.21 4.29
C LEU A 60 4.58 9.68 5.31
N THR A 61 3.35 10.17 5.25
CA THR A 61 2.25 9.72 6.13
C THR A 61 1.10 9.23 5.27
N LEU A 62 0.54 8.09 5.65
CA LEU A 62 -0.65 7.50 5.05
C LEU A 62 -1.80 7.69 6.02
N ALA A 63 -2.81 8.44 5.62
CA ALA A 63 -4.05 8.62 6.38
C ALA A 63 -5.20 8.04 5.56
N THR A 64 -6.08 7.27 6.20
CA THR A 64 -7.38 6.91 5.62
C THR A 64 -8.33 8.07 5.81
N ALA A 65 -9.11 8.39 4.77
CA ALA A 65 -10.19 9.36 4.87
C ALA A 65 -11.31 8.89 5.80
#